data_AF-B0XH10-F1
#
_entry.id   AF-B0XH10-F1
#
_cell.length_a   1.000
_cell.length_b   1.000
_cell.length_c   1.000
_cell.angle_alpha   90.00
_cell.angle_beta   90.00
_cell.angle_gamma   90.00
#
_symmetry.space_group_name_H-M   'P 1'
#
loop_
_entity.id
_entity.type
_entity.pdbx_description
1 polymer ?
#
loop_
_entity_poly.entity_id
_entity_poly.type
_entity_poly.pdbx_seq_one_letter_code
_entity_poly.pdbx_strand_id
1 'polypeptide(L)'
;MIFLYGNSILVYRGFRYARKKPLKITHATIHGLAFLFTVVALIAVFDSHNLAKPPIPNMYSLHSWVGMAAVVLFSLQYVFGFVSYLFPGVREPLRATYMPVHVFFGLLGFVLAIAASLLGLSEKAFFSIPNLSNLPAPAVLVNMIGMLLLVYGGLVVFLVTEVGYKRKPLPEDVMLLTHSASSQ
;
A
#
# COMPACT_ATOMS: atom_id res chain seq x y z
N MET A 1 0.91 2.54 7.65
CA MET A 1 0.57 2.32 6.21
C MET A 1 1.40 1.20 5.60
N ILE A 2 2.73 1.32 5.47
CA ILE A 2 3.61 0.33 4.79
C ILE A 2 3.40 -1.12 5.23
N PHE A 3 3.47 -1.41 6.54
CA PHE A 3 3.36 -2.78 7.03
C PHE A 3 2.00 -3.42 6.69
N LEU A 4 0.90 -2.71 6.92
CA LEU A 4 -0.44 -3.21 6.58
C LEU A 4 -0.61 -3.35 5.05
N TYR A 5 -0.08 -2.39 4.27
CA TYR A 5 -0.09 -2.45 2.81
C TYR A 5 0.62 -3.72 2.32
N GLY A 6 1.87 -3.94 2.71
CA GLY A 6 2.65 -5.09 2.26
C GLY A 6 2.01 -6.42 2.65
N ASN A 7 1.49 -6.54 3.88
CA ASN A 7 0.76 -7.74 4.30
C ASN A 7 -0.52 -7.94 3.47
N SER A 8 -1.28 -6.88 3.19
CA SER A 8 -2.48 -6.96 2.36
C SER A 8 -2.19 -7.42 0.92
N ILE A 9 -1.10 -6.94 0.31
CA ILE A 9 -0.62 -7.39 -1.01
C ILE A 9 -0.35 -8.90 -0.99
N LEU A 10 0.22 -9.40 0.10
CA LEU A 10 0.63 -10.80 0.24
C LEU A 10 -0.48 -11.75 0.70
N VAL A 11 -1.68 -11.27 1.07
CA VAL A 11 -2.79 -12.14 1.55
C VAL A 11 -3.07 -13.29 0.59
N TYR A 12 -3.10 -13.03 -0.72
CA TYR A 12 -3.34 -14.07 -1.73
C TYR A 12 -2.15 -15.01 -1.96
N ARG A 13 -0.95 -14.64 -1.51
CA ARG A 13 0.28 -15.45 -1.60
C ARG A 13 0.44 -16.32 -0.37
N GLY A 14 0.30 -15.73 0.82
CA GLY A 14 0.42 -16.42 2.10
C GLY A 14 -0.71 -17.42 2.35
N PHE A 15 -1.93 -17.11 1.92
CA PHE A 15 -3.10 -17.97 2.11
C PHE A 15 -3.61 -18.56 0.79
N ARG A 16 -2.69 -19.03 -0.06
CA ARG A 16 -2.99 -19.48 -1.43
C ARG A 16 -3.97 -20.66 -1.53
N TYR A 17 -4.22 -21.38 -0.44
CA TYR A 17 -5.17 -22.49 -0.36
C TYR A 17 -6.52 -22.12 0.25
N ALA A 18 -6.70 -20.86 0.66
CA ALA A 18 -7.96 -20.40 1.20
C ALA A 18 -8.97 -20.03 0.10
N ARG A 19 -10.25 -20.03 0.49
CA ARG A 19 -11.37 -19.64 -0.36
C ARG A 19 -11.22 -18.18 -0.82
N LYS A 20 -11.55 -17.89 -2.08
CA LYS A 20 -11.32 -16.59 -2.72
C LYS A 20 -12.07 -15.43 -2.07
N LYS A 21 -13.33 -15.64 -1.65
CA LYS A 21 -14.17 -14.58 -1.08
C LYS A 21 -13.63 -14.06 0.27
N PRO A 22 -13.28 -14.91 1.26
CA PRO A 22 -12.59 -14.45 2.46
C PRO A 22 -11.30 -13.67 2.17
N LEU A 23 -10.47 -14.12 1.23
CA LEU A 23 -9.22 -13.41 0.87
C LEU A 23 -9.48 -12.01 0.32
N LYS A 24 -10.52 -11.85 -0.51
CA LYS A 24 -10.95 -10.52 -1.01
C LYS A 24 -11.37 -9.60 0.13
N ILE A 25 -12.16 -10.11 1.07
CA ILE A 25 -12.61 -9.33 2.23
C ILE A 25 -11.40 -8.94 3.08
N THR A 26 -10.55 -9.89 3.45
CA THR A 26 -9.33 -9.62 4.24
C THR A 26 -8.44 -8.57 3.58
N HIS A 27 -8.16 -8.72 2.27
CA HIS A 27 -7.38 -7.74 1.52
C HIS A 27 -7.99 -6.33 1.56
N ALA A 28 -9.30 -6.21 1.30
CA ALA A 28 -9.97 -4.91 1.36
C ALA A 28 -10.07 -4.34 2.78
N THR A 29 -10.23 -5.17 3.80
CA THR A 29 -10.26 -4.72 5.19
C THR A 29 -8.89 -4.19 5.63
N ILE A 30 -7.80 -4.90 5.34
CA ILE A 30 -6.46 -4.46 5.72
C ILE A 30 -6.10 -3.17 4.98
N HIS A 31 -6.43 -3.04 3.69
CA HIS A 31 -6.25 -1.78 2.97
C HIS A 31 -7.13 -0.64 3.53
N GLY A 32 -8.38 -0.93 3.93
CA GLY A 32 -9.26 0.06 4.56
C GLY A 32 -8.68 0.58 5.88
N LEU A 33 -8.14 -0.30 6.72
CA LEU A 33 -7.44 0.09 7.94
C LEU A 33 -6.18 0.91 7.64
N ALA A 34 -5.41 0.50 6.62
CA ALA A 34 -4.24 1.26 6.18
C ALA A 34 -4.62 2.66 5.67
N PHE A 35 -5.75 2.80 4.98
CA PHE A 35 -6.29 4.08 4.54
C PHE A 35 -6.64 4.98 5.72
N LEU A 36 -7.39 4.46 6.70
CA LEU A 36 -7.80 5.20 7.89
C LEU A 36 -6.58 5.78 8.63
N PHE A 37 -5.56 4.96 8.89
CA PHE A 37 -4.34 5.45 9.53
C PHE A 37 -3.59 6.49 8.69
N THR A 38 -3.67 6.39 7.35
CA THR A 38 -3.06 7.38 6.46
C THR A 38 -3.78 8.71 6.51
N VAL A 39 -5.11 8.72 6.57
CA VAL A 39 -5.90 9.95 6.75
C VAL A 39 -5.55 10.62 8.08
N VAL A 40 -5.50 9.86 9.18
CA VAL A 40 -5.09 10.40 10.50
C VAL A 40 -3.68 10.99 10.45
N ALA A 41 -2.72 10.32 9.78
CA ALA A 41 -1.36 10.82 9.62
C ALA A 41 -1.30 12.13 8.80
N LEU A 42 -2.12 12.27 7.75
CA LEU A 42 -2.21 13.50 6.97
C LEU A 42 -2.78 14.64 7.79
N ILE A 43 -3.87 14.41 8.52
CA ILE A 43 -4.44 15.42 9.42
C ILE A 43 -3.37 15.89 10.41
N ALA A 44 -2.66 14.94 11.04
CA ALA A 44 -1.61 15.25 11.99
C ALA A 44 -0.49 16.13 11.40
N VAL A 45 0.01 15.84 10.19
CA VAL A 45 1.09 16.64 9.60
C VAL A 45 0.59 18.03 9.16
N PHE A 46 -0.58 18.13 8.53
CA PHE A 46 -1.13 19.42 8.12
C PHE A 46 -1.45 20.30 9.33
N ASP A 47 -2.03 19.74 10.39
CA ASP A 47 -2.28 20.47 11.63
C ASP A 47 -0.97 20.90 12.29
N SER A 48 0.06 20.04 12.32
CA SER A 48 1.36 20.41 12.90
C SER A 48 2.01 21.60 12.21
N HIS A 49 1.80 21.75 10.89
CA HIS A 49 2.32 22.86 10.10
C HIS A 49 1.46 24.12 10.23
N ASN A 50 0.14 23.97 10.10
CA ASN A 50 -0.80 25.10 10.11
C ASN A 50 -0.91 25.75 11.49
N LEU A 51 -0.80 24.97 12.56
CA LEU A 51 -0.91 25.44 13.94
C LEU A 51 0.44 25.86 14.54
N ALA A 52 1.55 25.69 13.80
CA ALA A 52 2.86 26.19 14.22
C ALA A 52 2.89 27.72 14.28
N LYS A 53 3.84 28.27 15.05
CA LYS A 53 4.04 29.72 15.20
C LYS A 53 5.49 30.09 14.90
N PRO A 54 5.78 30.73 13.74
CA PRO A 54 4.86 31.00 12.62
C PRO A 54 4.42 29.71 11.90
N PRO A 55 3.31 29.74 11.13
CA PRO A 55 2.88 28.59 10.33
C PRO A 55 3.96 28.13 9.35
N ILE A 56 4.07 26.82 9.16
CA ILE A 56 5.01 26.20 8.24
C ILE A 56 4.29 25.98 6.90
N PRO A 57 4.86 26.39 5.75
CA PRO A 57 4.27 26.10 4.44
C PRO A 57 4.07 24.60 4.20
N ASN A 58 2.99 24.22 3.53
CA ASN A 58 2.74 22.82 3.18
C ASN A 58 3.18 22.50 1.74
N MET A 59 3.36 21.21 1.44
CA MET A 59 3.48 20.68 0.08
C MET A 59 4.64 21.24 -0.76
N TYR A 60 5.75 21.67 -0.14
CA TYR A 60 6.90 22.24 -0.86
C TYR A 60 8.07 21.25 -1.05
N SER A 61 8.07 20.10 -0.37
CA SER A 61 9.18 19.14 -0.44
C SER A 61 8.89 17.98 -1.39
N LEU A 62 9.94 17.33 -1.90
CA LEU A 62 9.80 16.13 -2.73
C LEU A 62 9.11 14.98 -1.96
N HIS A 63 9.41 14.83 -0.66
CA HIS A 63 8.70 13.91 0.22
C HIS A 63 7.18 14.13 0.15
N SER A 64 6.74 15.39 0.27
CA SER A 64 5.31 15.72 0.27
C SER A 64 4.64 15.42 -1.08
N TRP A 65 5.31 15.67 -2.21
CA TRP A 65 4.76 15.38 -3.54
C TRP A 65 4.66 13.88 -3.81
N VAL A 66 5.72 13.12 -3.51
CA VAL A 66 5.72 11.66 -3.68
C VAL A 66 4.73 11.01 -2.72
N GLY A 67 4.67 11.49 -1.48
CA GLY A 67 3.72 11.03 -0.46
C GLY A 67 2.27 11.26 -0.87
N MET A 68 1.93 12.46 -1.35
CA MET A 68 0.58 12.76 -1.81
C MET A 68 0.21 11.96 -3.07
N ALA A 69 1.14 11.81 -4.02
CA ALA A 69 0.92 10.95 -5.18
C ALA A 69 0.63 9.50 -4.77
N ALA A 70 1.37 8.96 -3.78
CA ALA A 70 1.12 7.62 -3.23
C ALA A 70 -0.26 7.51 -2.57
N VAL A 71 -0.69 8.53 -1.80
CA VAL A 71 -2.01 8.57 -1.16
C VAL A 71 -3.14 8.62 -2.19
N VAL A 72 -3.04 9.49 -3.18
CA VAL A 72 -4.05 9.62 -4.24
C VAL A 72 -4.15 8.31 -5.02
N LEU A 73 -3.01 7.74 -5.43
CA LEU A 73 -2.98 6.46 -6.13
C LEU A 73 -3.59 5.33 -5.29
N PHE A 74 -3.23 5.26 -4.00
CA PHE A 74 -3.79 4.28 -3.07
C PHE A 74 -5.31 4.42 -2.95
N SER A 75 -5.81 5.65 -2.82
CA SER A 75 -7.23 5.95 -2.67
C SER A 75 -8.02 5.51 -3.91
N LEU A 76 -7.51 5.85 -5.10
CA LEU A 76 -8.09 5.40 -6.36
C LEU A 76 -8.06 3.88 -6.49
N GLN A 77 -6.93 3.24 -6.18
CA GLN A 77 -6.84 1.77 -6.20
C GLN A 77 -7.80 1.11 -5.22
N TYR A 78 -8.01 1.68 -4.05
CA TYR A 78 -8.96 1.18 -3.07
C TYR A 78 -10.39 1.23 -3.61
N VAL A 79 -10.82 2.40 -4.15
CA VAL A 79 -12.16 2.58 -4.69
C VAL A 79 -12.41 1.70 -5.91
N PHE A 80 -11.53 1.75 -6.91
CA PHE A 80 -11.70 0.95 -8.14
C PHE A 80 -11.56 -0.54 -7.87
N GLY A 81 -10.66 -0.95 -6.98
CA GLY A 81 -10.52 -2.34 -6.55
C GLY A 81 -11.76 -2.85 -5.83
N PHE A 82 -12.31 -2.05 -4.90
CA PHE A 82 -13.54 -2.37 -4.17
C PHE A 82 -14.73 -2.55 -5.12
N VAL A 83 -14.98 -1.56 -6.00
CA VAL A 83 -16.08 -1.59 -6.97
C VAL A 83 -15.93 -2.75 -7.95
N SER A 84 -14.71 -3.00 -8.45
CA SER A 84 -14.48 -4.02 -9.47
C SER A 84 -14.57 -5.44 -8.92
N TYR A 85 -14.05 -5.69 -7.71
CA TYR A 85 -13.80 -7.04 -7.20
C TYR A 85 -14.63 -7.44 -5.97
N LEU A 86 -15.31 -6.50 -5.30
CA LEU A 86 -16.14 -6.76 -4.12
C LEU A 86 -17.61 -6.37 -4.32
N PHE A 87 -17.92 -5.07 -4.33
CA PHE A 87 -19.30 -4.58 -4.38
C PHE A 87 -19.40 -3.20 -5.06
N PRO A 88 -20.37 -2.96 -5.95
CA PRO A 88 -21.39 -3.89 -6.45
C PRO A 88 -20.82 -4.98 -7.37
N GLY A 89 -19.56 -4.85 -7.79
CA GLY A 89 -18.92 -5.74 -8.74
C GLY A 89 -19.24 -5.34 -10.19
N VAL A 90 -18.26 -5.51 -11.07
CA VAL A 90 -18.43 -5.30 -12.54
C VAL A 90 -18.48 -6.63 -13.29
N ARG A 91 -18.80 -6.62 -14.59
CA ARG A 91 -18.84 -7.83 -15.44
C ARG A 91 -17.46 -8.49 -15.54
N GLU A 92 -17.41 -9.83 -15.64
CA GLU A 92 -16.15 -10.60 -15.68
C GLU A 92 -15.14 -10.15 -16.76
N PRO A 93 -15.54 -9.83 -18.01
CA PRO A 93 -14.58 -9.34 -19.01
C PRO A 93 -13.86 -8.07 -18.58
N LEU A 94 -14.59 -7.12 -17.96
CA LEU A 94 -14.01 -5.88 -17.45
C LEU A 94 -13.05 -6.14 -16.28
N ARG A 95 -13.38 -7.10 -15.39
CA ARG A 95 -12.48 -7.53 -14.31
C ARG A 95 -11.19 -8.10 -14.87
N ALA A 96 -11.27 -8.93 -15.91
CA ALA A 96 -10.11 -9.54 -16.54
C ALA A 96 -9.20 -8.47 -17.18
N THR A 97 -9.77 -7.48 -17.87
CA THR A 97 -9.01 -6.37 -18.47
C THR A 97 -8.40 -5.43 -17.42
N TYR A 98 -9.10 -5.17 -16.31
CA TYR A 98 -8.61 -4.28 -15.26
C TYR A 98 -7.58 -4.93 -14.32
N MET A 99 -7.56 -6.26 -14.20
CA MET A 99 -6.67 -6.98 -13.26
C MET A 99 -5.18 -6.62 -13.39
N PRO A 100 -4.57 -6.58 -14.59
CA PRO A 100 -3.17 -6.20 -14.74
C PRO A 100 -2.90 -4.77 -14.25
N VAL A 101 -3.83 -3.85 -14.52
CA VAL A 101 -3.75 -2.44 -14.10
C VAL A 101 -3.81 -2.35 -12.57
N HIS A 102 -4.75 -3.05 -11.94
CA HIS A 102 -4.89 -3.07 -10.48
C HIS A 102 -3.62 -3.62 -9.80
N VAL A 103 -3.06 -4.72 -10.31
CA VAL A 103 -1.84 -5.31 -9.75
C VAL A 103 -0.64 -4.38 -9.93
N PHE A 104 -0.44 -3.82 -11.12
CA PHE A 104 0.68 -2.92 -11.40
C PHE A 104 0.64 -1.67 -10.51
N PHE A 105 -0.48 -0.95 -10.52
CA PHE A 105 -0.61 0.28 -9.76
C PHE A 105 -0.70 0.05 -8.24
N GLY A 106 -1.20 -1.10 -7.79
CA GLY A 106 -1.10 -1.51 -6.39
C GLY A 106 0.35 -1.68 -5.94
N LEU A 107 1.18 -2.35 -6.76
CA LEU A 107 2.60 -2.50 -6.46
C LEU A 107 3.37 -1.17 -6.57
N LEU A 108 3.08 -0.36 -7.59
CA LEU A 108 3.67 0.97 -7.75
C LEU A 108 3.34 1.86 -6.55
N GLY A 109 2.09 1.87 -6.08
CA GLY A 109 1.68 2.63 -4.90
C GLY A 109 2.42 2.19 -3.63
N PHE A 110 2.69 0.90 -3.47
CA PHE A 110 3.49 0.39 -2.37
C PHE A 110 4.95 0.86 -2.44
N VAL A 111 5.57 0.81 -3.63
CA VAL A 111 6.94 1.30 -3.85
C VAL A 111 7.03 2.81 -3.59
N LEU A 112 6.07 3.59 -4.08
CA LEU A 112 6.00 5.04 -3.82
C LEU A 112 5.84 5.33 -2.31
N ALA A 113 5.07 4.53 -1.57
CA ALA A 113 4.92 4.71 -0.13
C ALA A 113 6.23 4.44 0.63
N ILE A 114 7.02 3.46 0.20
CA ILE A 114 8.38 3.22 0.74
C ILE A 114 9.29 4.39 0.40
N ALA A 115 9.34 4.81 -0.87
CA ALA A 115 10.16 5.94 -1.30
C ALA A 115 9.82 7.22 -0.53
N ALA A 116 8.54 7.55 -0.39
CA ALA A 116 8.08 8.66 0.42
C ALA A 116 8.53 8.54 1.88
N SER A 117 8.45 7.34 2.47
CA SER A 117 8.86 7.14 3.87
C SER A 117 10.37 7.30 4.06
N LEU A 118 11.19 6.85 3.11
CA LEU A 118 12.64 7.07 3.14
C LEU A 118 12.97 8.56 3.02
N LEU A 119 12.34 9.27 2.09
CA LEU A 119 12.48 10.73 1.96
C LEU A 119 12.09 11.45 3.27
N GLY A 120 10.97 11.06 3.88
CA GLY A 120 10.50 11.68 5.13
C GLY A 120 11.40 11.38 6.34
N LEU A 121 11.93 10.17 6.43
CA LEU A 121 12.93 9.81 7.46
C LEU A 121 14.20 10.65 7.30
N SER A 122 14.70 10.78 6.07
CA SER A 122 15.88 11.61 5.77
C SER A 122 15.62 13.08 6.08
N GLU A 123 14.52 13.67 5.58
CA GLU A 123 14.13 15.06 5.87
C GLU A 123 14.08 15.30 7.39
N LYS A 124 13.40 14.43 8.13
CA LYS A 124 13.27 14.58 9.58
C LYS A 124 14.61 14.43 10.31
N ALA A 125 15.48 13.53 9.87
CA ALA A 125 16.82 13.39 10.43
C ALA A 125 17.65 14.68 10.23
N PHE A 126 17.65 15.24 9.02
CA PHE A 126 18.36 16.48 8.72
C PHE A 126 17.85 17.66 9.54
N PHE A 127 16.54 17.74 9.79
CA PHE A 127 15.96 18.86 10.53
C PHE A 127 16.07 18.75 12.05
N SER A 128 16.20 17.55 12.60
CA SER A 128 16.01 17.33 14.05
C SER A 128 17.18 16.67 14.77
N ILE A 129 18.19 16.17 14.06
CA ILE A 129 19.37 15.53 14.68
C ILE A 129 20.60 16.45 14.52
N PRO A 130 21.10 17.06 15.62
CA PRO A 130 22.33 17.85 15.58
C PRO A 130 23.55 17.00 15.22
N ASN A 131 24.51 17.59 14.50
CA ASN A 131 25.76 16.95 14.10
C ASN A 131 25.55 15.57 13.45
N LEU A 132 24.55 15.45 12.56
CA LEU A 132 24.17 14.20 11.89
C LEU A 132 25.36 13.48 11.25
N SER A 133 26.34 14.22 10.73
CA SER A 133 27.58 13.70 10.13
C SER A 133 28.42 12.85 11.08
N ASN A 134 28.33 13.09 12.39
CA ASN A 134 29.03 12.30 13.41
C ASN A 134 28.31 10.98 13.71
N LEU A 135 27.20 10.71 13.01
CA LEU A 135 26.38 9.51 13.14
C LEU A 135 26.00 9.20 14.61
N PRO A 136 25.39 10.15 15.34
CA PRO A 136 24.96 9.91 16.71
C PRO A 136 23.92 8.78 16.76
N ALA A 137 23.69 8.18 17.93
CA ALA A 137 22.80 7.02 18.07
C ALA A 137 21.39 7.19 17.42
N PRO A 138 20.71 8.36 17.52
CA PRO A 138 19.44 8.57 16.80
C PRO A 138 19.57 8.49 15.27
N ALA A 139 20.70 8.93 14.71
CA ALA A 139 20.97 8.84 13.28
C ALA A 139 21.15 7.39 12.82
N VAL A 140 21.89 6.60 13.60
CA VAL A 140 22.02 5.15 13.37
C VAL A 140 20.64 4.50 13.36
N LEU A 141 19.80 4.82 14.35
CA LEU A 141 18.45 4.27 14.46
C LEU A 141 17.59 4.61 13.23
N VAL A 142 17.55 5.87 12.80
CA VAL A 142 16.78 6.27 11.62
C VAL A 142 17.27 5.55 10.36
N ASN A 143 18.59 5.47 10.16
CA ASN A 143 19.16 4.75 9.02
C ASN A 143 18.82 3.26 9.05
N MET A 144 18.89 2.62 10.22
CA MET A 144 18.50 1.22 10.39
C MET A 144 17.02 0.99 10.08
N ILE A 145 16.12 1.88 10.52
CA ILE A 145 14.70 1.82 10.17
C ILE A 145 14.52 1.93 8.66
N GLY A 146 15.22 2.87 8.00
CA GLY A 146 15.20 3.01 6.54
C GLY A 146 15.65 1.74 5.81
N MET A 147 16.75 1.13 6.25
CA MET A 147 17.25 -0.13 5.68
C MET A 147 16.27 -1.29 5.88
N LEU A 148 15.66 -1.39 7.07
CA LEU A 148 14.63 -2.40 7.33
C LEU A 148 13.39 -2.21 6.44
N LEU A 149 12.99 -0.97 6.17
CA LEU A 149 11.90 -0.69 5.23
C LEU A 149 12.24 -1.12 3.80
N LEU A 150 13.49 -0.90 3.35
CA LEU A 150 13.96 -1.37 2.05
C LEU A 150 13.96 -2.89 1.95
N VAL A 151 14.50 -3.58 2.95
CA VAL A 151 14.53 -5.06 2.98
C VAL A 151 13.10 -5.62 3.02
N TYR A 152 12.24 -5.09 3.89
CA TYR A 152 10.83 -5.48 3.94
C TYR A 152 10.13 -5.26 2.60
N GLY A 153 10.33 -4.08 2.00
CA GLY A 153 9.78 -3.74 0.68
C GLY A 153 10.23 -4.71 -0.41
N GLY A 154 11.53 -4.96 -0.49
CA GLY A 154 12.11 -5.88 -1.46
C GLY A 154 11.56 -7.30 -1.32
N LEU A 155 11.44 -7.79 -0.08
CA LEU A 155 10.84 -9.11 0.19
C LEU A 155 9.36 -9.17 -0.21
N VAL A 156 8.58 -8.13 0.08
CA VAL A 156 7.17 -8.06 -0.34
C VAL A 156 7.06 -8.08 -1.86
N VAL A 157 7.85 -7.26 -2.55
CA VAL A 157 7.89 -7.19 -4.03
C VAL A 157 8.25 -8.56 -4.60
N PHE A 158 9.32 -9.20 -4.10
CA PHE A 158 9.75 -10.53 -4.51
C PHE A 158 8.63 -11.57 -4.34
N LEU A 159 8.02 -11.65 -3.15
CA LEU A 159 6.99 -12.64 -2.86
C LEU A 159 5.72 -12.44 -3.69
N VAL A 160 5.35 -11.19 -4.03
CA VAL A 160 4.19 -10.93 -4.87
C VAL A 160 4.45 -11.21 -6.36
N THR A 161 5.68 -11.05 -6.84
CA THR A 161 6.03 -11.31 -8.24
C THR A 161 6.37 -12.78 -8.49
N GLU A 162 6.76 -13.53 -7.47
CA GLU A 162 7.06 -14.96 -7.58
C GLU A 162 5.84 -15.77 -8.03
N VAL A 163 5.94 -16.38 -9.22
CA VAL A 163 4.86 -17.13 -9.86
C VAL A 163 4.54 -18.39 -9.07
N GLY A 164 5.55 -19.02 -8.46
CA GLY A 164 5.38 -20.19 -7.61
C GLY A 164 4.46 -19.98 -6.40
N TYR A 165 4.31 -18.74 -5.95
CA TYR A 165 3.43 -18.37 -4.83
C TYR A 165 2.06 -17.84 -5.25
N LYS A 166 1.77 -17.75 -6.55
CA LYS A 166 0.47 -17.28 -7.03
C LYS A 166 -0.64 -18.26 -6.64
N ARG A 167 -1.71 -17.76 -6.02
CA ARG A 167 -2.93 -18.54 -5.80
C ARG A 167 -3.48 -19.01 -7.15
N LYS A 168 -3.65 -20.32 -7.27
CA LYS A 168 -4.34 -20.96 -8.41
C LYS A 168 -5.85 -20.99 -8.13
N PRO A 169 -6.71 -20.96 -9.17
CA PRO A 169 -8.14 -21.22 -8.99
C PRO A 169 -8.33 -22.58 -8.31
N LEU A 170 -9.19 -22.63 -7.30
CA LEU A 170 -9.59 -23.89 -6.66
C LEU A 170 -10.86 -24.42 -7.35
N PRO A 171 -11.18 -25.73 -7.27
CA PRO A 171 -12.34 -26.33 -7.94
C PRO A 171 -13.67 -25.60 -7.66
N GLU A 172 -13.86 -25.11 -6.44
CA GLU A 172 -15.04 -24.34 -6.05
C GLU A 172 -15.11 -22.95 -6.69
N ASP A 173 -13.98 -22.36 -7.08
CA ASP A 173 -13.97 -21.10 -7.83
C ASP A 173 -14.48 -21.31 -9.27
N VAL A 174 -14.27 -22.51 -9.84
CA VAL A 174 -14.68 -22.86 -11.20
C VAL A 174 -16.17 -23.20 -11.25
N MET A 175 -16.70 -23.92 -10.27
CA MET A 175 -18.13 -24.26 -10.18
C MET A 175 -19.03 -23.02 -10.06
N LEU A 176 -18.56 -21.98 -9.36
CA LEU A 176 -19.30 -20.70 -9.28
C LEU A 176 -19.36 -19.98 -10.64
N LEU A 177 -18.34 -20.12 -11.48
CA LEU A 177 -18.32 -19.51 -12.82
C LEU A 177 -19.28 -20.21 -13.77
N THR A 178 -19.37 -21.54 -13.73
CA THR A 178 -20.30 -22.31 -14.56
C THR A 178 -21.76 -22.10 -14.17
N HIS A 179 -22.08 -22.06 -12.87
CA HIS A 179 -23.45 -21.78 -12.42
C HIS A 179 -23.91 -20.33 -12.68
N SER A 180 -22.99 -19.35 -12.64
CA SER A 180 -23.32 -17.96 -12.97
C SER A 180 -23.55 -17.74 -14.47
N ALA A 181 -22.94 -18.56 -15.32
CA ALA A 181 -23.11 -18.52 -16.77
C ALA A 181 -24.39 -19.23 -17.24
N SER A 182 -24.89 -20.20 -16.48
CA SER A 182 -26.14 -20.92 -16.78
C SER A 182 -27.41 -20.20 -16.30
N SER A 183 -27.26 -19.13 -15.53
CA SER A 183 -28.37 -18.35 -14.96
C SER A 183 -28.57 -16.99 -15.65
N GLN A 184 -28.04 -16.81 -16.86
CA GLN A 184 -28.28 -15.66 -17.73
C GLN A 184 -29.01 -16.09 -19.00
#